data_AF-A0A8T4W427-F1
#
_entry.id   AF-A0A8T4W427-F1
#
_cell.length_a   1.000
_cell.length_b   1.000
_cell.length_c   1.000
_cell.angle_alpha   90.00
_cell.angle_beta   90.00
_cell.angle_gamma   90.00
#
_symmetry.space_group_name_H-M   'P 1'
#
loop_
_entity.id
_entity.type
_entity.pdbx_description
1 polymer ?
#
loop_
_entity_poly.entity_id
_entity_poly.type
_entity_poly.pdbx_seq_one_letter_code
_entity_poly.pdbx_strand_id
1 'polypeptide(L)'
;MRKVALLLTALVLFSLLLPPPQEAEAQLIPWEEWSDFWWNVQVQPVGPTQAAIEPVTGQHGFRIQFWNGGVVNGSSNIPMRYYLRITEIDGKGWSASVNPTFVYQDWNEVGNATVWVNAGVNPSYIANITCQVEMQVRPGLILPGGFTKYANITFQVRSEPQRFLYFDIENPVIDGRQDGVHHVPVTIANTGNLPDTFRLSMEYAPKDWTYAFSRDRIYLAPGQQTEVNLSFYIPHQKVYIQYDSSVMLVRVTSTNKPTSYRTEPVVVTLSGFHLTLGQWTAVGTVTPSVLLLFAIAFAFFRSRNPCNHIPKPWKDPAEKKRLQKMDWRQRRKEKKLMKEEWKSARFFCQSERKRRQQLRALHRKRDRKQRALRRKILDTWRTAWQKPLQEWKKQRKDLRERYRKEKRRLLTTWKRMNKKIRDANDRLDASISTIAKPEFPPLRIPPRPGKLPKPSIPQYKVDERRGRLIPPKESVVQKIMIPLQRGQRAGKLEAEKIGRRADARKEKLDKAFAAIEHKLESEMERARYQIKQERKRRKAARKKKELRRKPKQQKNQPSGQDTSKRDRELARKRAQLRRQQEKRRNKE
;
A
#
# COMPACT_ATOMS: atom_id res chain seq x y z
N MET A 1 -41.32 18.21 62.62
CA MET A 1 -40.08 18.98 62.90
C MET A 1 -40.17 19.84 64.17
N ARG A 2 -40.56 19.28 65.33
CA ARG A 2 -40.57 20.00 66.63
C ARG A 2 -39.72 19.35 67.74
N LYS A 3 -39.09 18.20 67.49
CA LYS A 3 -38.28 17.47 68.49
C LYS A 3 -36.75 17.66 68.35
N VAL A 4 -36.26 18.20 67.23
CA VAL A 4 -34.81 18.42 67.01
C VAL A 4 -34.33 19.76 67.59
N ALA A 5 -35.19 20.78 67.63
CA ALA A 5 -34.83 22.10 68.15
C ALA A 5 -34.58 22.11 69.67
N LEU A 6 -35.24 21.22 70.43
CA LEU A 6 -35.13 21.17 71.90
C LEU A 6 -33.82 20.52 72.39
N LEU A 7 -33.23 19.63 71.60
CA LEU A 7 -32.02 18.88 72.00
C LEU A 7 -30.74 19.73 71.83
N LEU A 8 -30.72 20.62 70.83
CA LEU A 8 -29.61 21.56 70.62
C LEU A 8 -29.55 22.66 71.69
N THR A 9 -30.69 23.11 72.21
CA THR A 9 -30.73 24.08 73.31
C THR A 9 -30.26 23.50 74.65
N ALA A 10 -30.45 22.19 74.89
CA ALA A 10 -30.02 21.56 76.14
C ALA A 10 -28.49 21.36 76.24
N LEU A 11 -27.82 21.09 75.11
CA LEU A 11 -26.37 20.86 75.08
C LEU A 11 -25.55 22.14 75.30
N VAL A 12 -26.03 23.30 74.83
CA VAL A 12 -25.34 24.59 75.01
C VAL A 12 -25.43 25.09 76.46
N LEU A 13 -26.48 24.72 77.20
CA LEU A 13 -26.64 25.07 78.61
C LEU A 13 -25.75 24.23 79.55
N PHE A 14 -25.34 23.02 79.15
CA PHE A 14 -24.53 22.14 80.01
C PHE A 14 -23.04 22.47 80.01
N SER A 15 -22.51 23.07 78.92
CA SER A 15 -21.10 23.46 78.84
C SER A 15 -20.73 24.71 79.66
N LEU A 16 -21.71 25.43 80.20
CA LEU A 16 -21.49 26.65 81.01
C LEU A 16 -21.40 26.39 82.52
N LEU A 17 -21.44 25.13 82.97
CA LEU A 17 -21.55 24.76 84.40
C LEU A 17 -20.31 24.05 85.01
N LEU A 18 -19.14 24.05 84.35
CA LEU A 18 -17.92 23.46 84.95
C LEU A 18 -16.93 24.54 85.46
N PRO A 19 -16.46 24.48 86.72
CA PRO A 19 -15.50 25.43 87.29
C PRO A 19 -14.02 25.10 86.93
N PRO A 20 -13.10 26.09 86.94
CA PRO A 20 -11.68 25.87 86.64
C PRO A 20 -10.87 25.40 87.87
N PRO A 21 -9.84 24.55 87.73
CA PRO A 21 -8.95 24.16 88.82
C PRO A 21 -7.75 25.12 89.02
N GLN A 22 -7.37 25.38 90.29
CA GLN A 22 -6.21 26.15 90.75
C GLN A 22 -4.98 25.26 91.05
N GLU A 23 -3.77 25.85 90.96
CA GLU A 23 -2.45 25.22 91.19
C GLU A 23 -2.00 25.28 92.67
N ALA A 24 -1.19 24.31 93.11
CA ALA A 24 -0.59 24.24 94.45
C ALA A 24 0.94 24.13 94.39
N GLU A 25 1.66 24.94 95.18
CA GLU A 25 3.12 24.92 95.34
C GLU A 25 3.56 23.93 96.44
N ALA A 26 4.67 23.21 96.23
CA ALA A 26 5.27 22.28 97.20
C ALA A 26 6.75 22.62 97.48
N GLN A 27 7.13 22.55 98.77
CA GLN A 27 8.42 22.92 99.36
C GLN A 27 9.59 21.97 98.99
N LEU A 28 10.79 22.55 98.87
CA LEU A 28 12.07 21.87 98.56
C LEU A 28 12.78 21.33 99.82
N ILE A 29 13.36 20.13 99.73
CA ILE A 29 14.37 19.57 100.67
C ILE A 29 15.76 19.60 99.98
N PRO A 30 16.90 19.86 100.68
CA PRO A 30 18.19 20.22 100.07
C PRO A 30 19.06 19.07 99.54
N TRP A 31 20.08 19.46 98.76
CA TRP A 31 20.72 18.79 97.60
C TRP A 31 22.07 18.10 97.90
N GLU A 32 22.41 17.79 99.16
CA GLU A 32 23.80 17.43 99.50
C GLU A 32 24.10 15.90 99.56
N GLU A 33 23.11 15.01 99.45
CA GLU A 33 23.32 13.54 99.51
C GLU A 33 23.45 12.82 98.14
N TRP A 34 23.45 13.55 97.03
CA TRP A 34 23.24 12.96 95.69
C TRP A 34 24.44 13.03 94.73
N SER A 35 25.63 13.43 95.19
CA SER A 35 26.79 13.67 94.31
C SER A 35 27.45 12.40 93.72
N ASP A 36 27.08 11.19 94.16
CA ASP A 36 27.74 9.94 93.75
C ASP A 36 26.91 9.07 92.78
N PHE A 37 25.78 9.57 92.27
CA PHE A 37 24.89 8.86 91.35
C PHE A 37 24.45 9.78 90.21
N TRP A 38 24.90 9.54 88.98
CA TRP A 38 24.43 10.32 87.83
C TRP A 38 24.13 9.45 86.62
N TRP A 39 22.95 9.67 86.04
CA TRP A 39 22.43 8.98 84.86
C TRP A 39 22.57 9.87 83.64
N ASN A 40 23.06 9.32 82.53
CA ASN A 40 23.33 10.09 81.33
C ASN A 40 23.01 9.27 80.09
N VAL A 41 22.14 9.77 79.22
CA VAL A 41 21.85 9.10 77.95
C VAL A 41 22.95 9.44 76.97
N GLN A 42 23.60 8.41 76.43
CA GLN A 42 24.52 8.53 75.33
C GLN A 42 23.84 7.99 74.07
N VAL A 43 24.02 8.69 72.95
CA VAL A 43 23.57 8.24 71.64
C VAL A 43 24.71 8.45 70.65
N GLN A 44 24.99 7.43 69.85
CA GLN A 44 26.07 7.45 68.87
C GLN A 44 25.61 6.84 67.55
N PRO A 45 25.99 7.41 66.39
CA PRO A 45 25.70 6.80 65.10
C PRO A 45 26.58 5.57 64.88
N VAL A 46 25.99 4.53 64.29
CA VAL A 46 26.69 3.35 63.78
C VAL A 46 26.87 3.54 62.27
N GLY A 47 27.92 4.27 61.89
CA GLY A 47 28.25 4.57 60.50
C GLY A 47 28.12 6.06 60.13
N PRO A 48 28.04 6.39 58.83
CA PRO A 48 27.99 7.78 58.37
C PRO A 48 26.68 8.45 58.78
N THR A 49 26.75 9.70 59.22
CA THR A 49 25.57 10.53 59.53
C THR A 49 25.06 11.30 58.32
N GLN A 50 25.61 11.03 57.14
CA GLN A 50 25.24 11.70 55.90
C GLN A 50 24.90 10.68 54.81
N ALA A 51 23.84 10.96 54.04
CA ALA A 51 23.45 10.13 52.90
C ALA A 51 22.87 10.97 51.76
N ALA A 52 23.11 10.53 50.52
CA ALA A 52 22.38 11.00 49.35
C ALA A 52 21.19 10.07 49.10
N ILE A 53 20.02 10.65 48.83
CA ILE A 53 18.78 9.88 48.62
C ILE A 53 18.15 10.33 47.30
N GLU A 54 17.87 9.37 46.43
CA GLU A 54 17.09 9.60 45.21
C GLU A 54 15.65 10.03 45.55
N PRO A 55 15.17 11.18 45.04
CA PRO A 55 13.77 11.56 45.18
C PRO A 55 12.81 10.50 44.63
N VAL A 56 11.65 10.32 45.28
CA VAL A 56 10.54 9.41 44.95
C VAL A 56 10.81 7.91 45.17
N THR A 57 12.00 7.41 44.85
CA THR A 57 12.33 5.97 44.90
C THR A 57 13.30 5.59 46.02
N GLY A 58 14.08 6.54 46.54
CA GLY A 58 15.12 6.29 47.52
C GLY A 58 14.67 6.35 48.98
N GLN A 59 15.21 5.43 49.79
CA GLN A 59 15.10 5.41 51.24
C GLN A 59 16.48 5.09 51.84
N HIS A 60 16.84 5.74 52.94
CA HIS A 60 18.07 5.44 53.68
C HIS A 60 17.79 5.19 55.16
N GLY A 61 18.48 4.21 55.75
CA GLY A 61 18.37 3.84 57.16
C GLY A 61 19.66 4.12 57.92
N PHE A 62 19.66 5.15 58.79
CA PHE A 62 20.76 5.45 59.69
C PHE A 62 20.66 4.61 60.96
N ARG A 63 21.71 3.86 61.30
CA ARG A 63 21.74 3.06 62.53
C ARG A 63 22.32 3.87 63.68
N ILE A 64 21.74 3.73 64.86
CA ILE A 64 22.22 4.35 66.10
C ILE A 64 22.31 3.35 67.23
N GLN A 65 23.26 3.61 68.12
CA GLN A 65 23.38 2.98 69.42
C GLN A 65 23.03 3.99 70.50
N PHE A 66 22.35 3.53 71.55
CA PHE A 66 22.05 4.34 72.72
C PHE A 66 22.20 3.52 73.99
N TRP A 67 22.67 4.13 75.06
CA TRP A 67 22.91 3.46 76.34
C TRP A 67 22.97 4.49 77.48
N ASN A 68 23.03 4.01 78.71
CA ASN A 68 23.34 4.85 79.87
C ASN A 68 24.86 4.97 80.03
N GLY A 69 25.41 6.15 79.76
CA GLY A 69 26.83 6.48 79.98
C GLY A 69 27.14 7.04 81.38
N GLY A 70 26.17 7.03 82.29
CA GLY A 70 26.37 7.41 83.69
C GLY A 70 27.03 6.30 84.52
N VAL A 71 27.49 6.64 85.74
CA VAL A 71 28.04 5.67 86.69
C VAL A 71 26.95 5.26 87.67
N VAL A 72 26.67 3.96 87.71
CA VAL A 72 25.68 3.35 88.61
C VAL A 72 26.44 2.39 89.53
N ASN A 73 26.62 2.77 90.80
CA ASN A 73 27.31 1.92 91.78
C ASN A 73 26.35 0.86 92.35
N GLY A 74 26.72 -0.42 92.20
CA GLY A 74 25.98 -1.55 92.77
C GLY A 74 24.87 -2.09 91.88
N SER A 75 24.49 -3.35 92.13
CA SER A 75 23.53 -4.21 91.41
C SER A 75 22.08 -3.70 91.41
N SER A 76 21.88 -2.45 91.01
CA SER A 76 20.58 -1.82 90.89
C SER A 76 19.92 -2.33 89.62
N ASN A 77 19.04 -3.31 89.77
CA ASN A 77 18.25 -3.90 88.68
C ASN A 77 17.10 -2.96 88.28
N ILE A 78 17.42 -1.69 87.98
CA ILE A 78 16.45 -0.66 87.65
C ILE A 78 16.26 -0.67 86.14
N PRO A 79 15.11 -1.15 85.63
CA PRO A 79 14.85 -1.15 84.21
C PRO A 79 14.68 0.29 83.71
N MET A 80 15.44 0.63 82.66
CA MET A 80 15.34 1.92 82.00
C MET A 80 14.42 1.80 80.79
N ARG A 81 13.57 2.82 80.60
CA ARG A 81 12.68 2.90 79.43
C ARG A 81 13.22 3.96 78.48
N TYR A 82 13.53 3.56 77.26
CA TYR A 82 13.93 4.47 76.19
C TYR A 82 12.78 4.69 75.24
N TYR A 83 12.51 5.96 74.90
CA TYR A 83 11.60 6.37 73.84
C TYR A 83 12.37 7.12 72.76
N LEU A 84 12.13 6.77 71.51
CA LEU A 84 12.79 7.36 70.35
C LEU A 84 11.75 8.00 69.46
N ARG A 85 11.98 9.28 69.11
CA ARG A 85 11.10 10.03 68.21
C ARG A 85 11.88 10.99 67.33
N ILE A 86 11.36 11.23 66.13
CA ILE A 86 11.85 12.30 65.26
C ILE A 86 11.23 13.61 65.73
N THR A 87 12.06 14.57 66.10
CA THR A 87 11.59 15.87 66.63
C THR A 87 11.64 16.97 65.59
N GLU A 88 12.57 16.91 64.64
CA GLU A 88 12.80 17.98 63.68
C GLU A 88 13.22 17.42 62.32
N ILE A 89 12.64 17.99 61.27
CA ILE A 89 12.99 17.76 59.86
C ILE A 89 13.15 19.14 59.22
N ASP A 90 14.39 19.61 59.12
CA ASP A 90 14.71 20.91 58.52
C ASP A 90 14.88 20.76 57.01
N GLY A 91 13.75 20.64 56.29
CA GLY A 91 13.74 20.54 54.83
C GLY A 91 12.37 20.22 54.24
N LYS A 92 11.99 20.92 53.15
CA LYS A 92 10.72 20.67 52.45
C LYS A 92 10.77 19.33 51.70
N GLY A 93 9.67 18.57 51.75
CA GLY A 93 9.53 17.34 50.96
C GLY A 93 10.31 16.14 51.50
N TRP A 94 10.82 16.19 52.73
CA TRP A 94 11.46 15.06 53.41
C TRP A 94 10.52 14.43 54.44
N SER A 95 10.66 13.12 54.67
CA SER A 95 9.93 12.41 55.72
C SER A 95 10.84 11.42 56.42
N ALA A 96 10.66 11.22 57.72
CA ALA A 96 11.49 10.32 58.52
C ALA A 96 10.69 9.57 59.60
N SER A 97 11.20 8.41 60.00
CA SER A 97 10.65 7.56 61.08
C SER A 97 11.77 6.83 61.80
N VAL A 98 11.53 6.36 63.03
CA VAL A 98 12.52 5.60 63.82
C VAL A 98 11.94 4.26 64.27
N ASN A 99 12.77 3.21 64.27
CA ASN A 99 12.41 1.87 64.70
C ASN A 99 13.56 1.23 65.50
N PRO A 100 13.33 0.73 66.73
CA PRO A 100 12.09 0.80 67.51
C PRO A 100 11.80 2.22 68.03
N THR A 101 10.53 2.50 68.34
CA THR A 101 10.10 3.76 68.97
C THR A 101 10.18 3.73 70.50
N PHE A 102 10.25 2.54 71.10
CA PHE A 102 10.54 2.37 72.53
C PHE A 102 11.22 1.03 72.81
N VAL A 103 12.07 0.97 73.85
CA VAL A 103 12.77 -0.25 74.30
C VAL A 103 12.97 -0.22 75.82
N TYR A 104 12.90 -1.40 76.46
CA TYR A 104 13.34 -1.60 77.83
C TYR A 104 14.77 -2.16 77.83
N GLN A 105 15.63 -1.57 78.64
CA GLN A 105 17.03 -1.98 78.76
C GLN A 105 17.48 -1.93 80.22
N ASP A 106 18.40 -2.82 80.55
CA ASP A 106 19.09 -2.78 81.83
C ASP A 106 20.20 -1.72 81.82
N TRP A 107 20.65 -1.32 83.02
CA TRP A 107 21.55 -0.18 83.23
C TRP A 107 22.88 -0.26 82.46
N ASN A 108 23.33 -1.46 82.07
CA ASN A 108 24.58 -1.72 81.36
C ASN A 108 24.40 -2.19 79.90
N GLU A 109 23.16 -2.21 79.38
CA GLU A 109 22.88 -2.65 78.02
C GLU A 109 23.01 -1.52 77.00
N VAL A 110 23.35 -1.90 75.76
CA VAL A 110 23.40 -0.99 74.62
C VAL A 110 22.27 -1.32 73.66
N GLY A 111 21.37 -0.35 73.48
CA GLY A 111 20.28 -0.39 72.52
C GLY A 111 20.71 -0.08 71.10
N ASN A 112 20.04 -0.68 70.12
CA ASN A 112 20.18 -0.35 68.71
C ASN A 112 18.85 0.14 68.12
N ALA A 113 18.88 1.19 67.31
CA ALA A 113 17.73 1.66 66.53
C ALA A 113 18.14 2.09 65.12
N THR A 114 17.16 2.18 64.22
CA THR A 114 17.34 2.67 62.86
C THR A 114 16.39 3.82 62.57
N VAL A 115 16.92 4.94 62.10
CA VAL A 115 16.19 6.10 61.61
C VAL A 115 16.10 6.02 60.09
N TRP A 116 14.88 5.84 59.59
CA TRP A 116 14.57 5.78 58.17
C TRP A 116 14.18 7.15 57.64
N VAL A 117 14.77 7.56 56.50
CA VAL A 117 14.51 8.84 55.85
C VAL A 117 14.17 8.62 54.37
N ASN A 118 13.13 9.31 53.89
CA ASN A 118 12.64 9.24 52.50
C ASN A 118 12.57 10.64 51.87
N ALA A 119 12.91 10.71 50.58
CA ALA A 119 12.83 11.92 49.77
C ALA A 119 11.53 11.94 48.93
N GLY A 120 10.73 13.01 49.03
CA GLY A 120 9.51 13.20 48.24
C GLY A 120 9.76 13.56 46.77
N VAL A 121 8.77 14.12 46.08
CA VAL A 121 8.88 14.47 44.64
C VAL A 121 9.81 15.67 44.42
N ASN A 122 9.71 16.70 45.29
CA ASN A 122 10.51 17.92 45.23
C ASN A 122 11.16 18.19 46.60
N PRO A 123 12.11 17.36 47.06
CA PRO A 123 12.79 17.57 48.32
C PRO A 123 13.75 18.77 48.22
N SER A 124 13.99 19.46 49.33
CA SER A 124 15.09 20.43 49.42
C SER A 124 16.43 19.73 49.23
N TYR A 125 17.44 20.44 48.69
CA TYR A 125 18.74 19.85 48.37
C TYR A 125 19.45 19.24 49.59
N ILE A 126 19.30 19.87 50.76
CA ILE A 126 19.80 19.36 52.05
C ILE A 126 18.64 19.37 53.04
N ALA A 127 18.62 18.39 53.94
CA ALA A 127 17.81 18.44 55.14
C ALA A 127 18.53 17.82 56.34
N ASN A 128 18.24 18.36 57.53
CA ASN A 128 18.72 17.81 58.80
C ASN A 128 17.57 17.11 59.52
N ILE A 129 17.79 15.87 59.97
CA ILE A 129 16.81 15.02 60.64
C ILE A 129 17.28 14.75 62.06
N THR A 130 16.57 15.27 63.07
CA THR A 130 16.94 15.09 64.48
C THR A 130 16.08 14.01 65.12
N CYS A 131 16.74 12.99 65.66
CA CYS A 131 16.14 11.95 66.49
C CYS A 131 16.48 12.23 67.96
N GLN A 132 15.45 12.32 68.80
CA GLN A 132 15.58 12.42 70.25
C GLN A 132 15.39 11.05 70.89
N VAL A 133 16.32 10.70 71.77
CA VAL A 133 16.27 9.53 72.64
C VAL A 133 15.98 10.03 74.06
N GLU A 134 14.86 9.60 74.61
CA GLU A 134 14.39 9.93 75.95
C GLU A 134 14.54 8.70 76.84
N MET A 135 15.32 8.78 77.91
CA MET A 135 15.45 7.74 78.92
C MET A 135 14.67 8.14 80.17
N GLN A 136 13.66 7.35 80.50
CA GLN A 136 12.92 7.47 81.75
C GLN A 136 13.45 6.45 82.74
N VAL A 137 13.96 6.95 83.86
CA VAL A 137 14.39 6.12 84.99
C VAL A 137 13.36 6.28 86.10
N ARG A 138 12.78 5.17 86.54
CA ARG A 138 11.86 5.12 87.68
C ARG A 138 12.52 4.30 88.79
N PRO A 139 13.31 4.93 89.67
CA PRO A 139 13.78 4.24 90.86
C PRO A 139 12.56 3.94 91.74
N GLY A 140 12.12 2.68 91.78
CA GLY A 140 10.97 2.29 92.61
C GLY A 140 11.19 2.56 94.10
N LEU A 141 10.09 2.77 94.84
CA LEU A 141 9.87 2.88 96.30
C LEU A 141 10.82 3.70 97.20
N ILE A 142 12.03 4.05 96.76
CA ILE A 142 13.04 4.72 97.58
C ILE A 142 13.01 6.24 97.37
N LEU A 143 12.48 6.74 96.23
CA LEU A 143 12.29 8.17 95.95
C LEU A 143 10.99 8.42 95.16
N PRO A 144 10.05 9.26 95.63
CA PRO A 144 8.89 9.68 94.86
C PRO A 144 9.30 10.72 93.81
N GLY A 145 9.78 10.25 92.66
CA GLY A 145 10.17 11.12 91.54
C GLY A 145 11.03 10.37 90.53
N GLY A 146 10.44 9.94 89.42
CA GLY A 146 11.23 9.52 88.26
C GLY A 146 11.84 10.74 87.58
N PHE A 147 13.01 10.59 86.99
CA PHE A 147 13.61 11.63 86.17
C PHE A 147 13.79 11.14 84.74
N THR A 148 13.82 12.10 83.82
CA THR A 148 13.95 11.85 82.40
C THR A 148 15.21 12.54 81.89
N LYS A 149 15.99 11.82 81.09
CA LYS A 149 17.19 12.33 80.44
C LYS A 149 17.01 12.23 78.93
N TYR A 150 17.60 13.17 78.20
CA TYR A 150 17.46 13.26 76.75
C TYR A 150 18.84 13.27 76.10
N ALA A 151 18.94 12.64 74.95
CA ALA A 151 20.05 12.81 74.03
C ALA A 151 19.50 12.96 72.61
N ASN A 152 20.10 13.85 71.83
CA ASN A 152 19.68 14.10 70.46
C ASN A 152 20.79 13.71 69.50
N ILE A 153 20.42 13.17 68.36
CA ILE A 153 21.33 12.91 67.24
C ILE A 153 20.72 13.42 65.94
N THR A 154 21.52 14.10 65.14
CA THR A 154 21.07 14.70 63.87
C THR A 154 21.80 14.08 62.69
N PHE A 155 21.04 13.73 61.66
CA PHE A 155 21.54 13.22 60.37
C PHE A 155 21.36 14.28 59.28
N GLN A 156 22.28 14.36 58.34
CA GLN A 156 22.15 15.24 57.18
C GLN A 156 21.90 14.42 55.92
N VAL A 157 20.77 14.63 55.25
CA VAL A 157 20.47 14.00 53.97
C VAL A 157 20.59 15.01 52.83
N ARG A 158 20.99 14.55 51.66
CA ARG A 158 21.05 15.35 50.43
C ARG A 158 20.19 14.71 49.34
N SER A 159 19.42 15.51 48.62
CA SER A 159 18.66 14.98 47.48
C SER A 159 19.60 14.74 46.31
N GLU A 160 19.51 13.59 45.67
CA GLU A 160 20.23 13.40 44.41
C GLU A 160 19.68 14.30 43.30
N PRO A 161 20.55 14.76 42.37
CA PRO A 161 20.14 15.62 41.28
C PRO A 161 19.21 14.90 40.30
N GLN A 162 18.04 15.49 40.04
CA GLN A 162 17.02 14.97 39.13
C GLN A 162 16.49 16.07 38.19
N ARG A 163 16.27 15.68 36.93
CA ARG A 163 15.69 16.52 35.88
C ARG A 163 14.37 15.92 35.45
N PHE A 164 13.28 16.62 35.72
CA PHE A 164 11.94 16.25 35.25
C PHE A 164 11.38 17.34 34.35
N LEU A 165 10.70 16.88 33.30
CA LEU A 165 10.09 17.71 32.27
C LEU A 165 8.58 17.51 32.32
N TYR A 166 7.86 18.62 32.51
CA TYR A 166 6.43 18.71 32.24
C TYR A 166 6.23 19.39 30.88
N PHE A 167 5.33 18.83 30.09
CA PHE A 167 5.06 19.26 28.73
C PHE A 167 3.58 19.04 28.44
N ASP A 168 2.91 20.09 27.99
CA ASP A 168 1.46 20.07 27.78
C ASP A 168 1.04 20.96 26.61
N ILE A 169 -0.05 20.57 25.95
CA ILE A 169 -0.68 21.27 24.84
C ILE A 169 -2.18 21.34 25.16
N GLU A 170 -2.65 22.51 25.59
CA GLU A 170 -4.00 22.69 26.12
C GLU A 170 -5.11 22.23 25.14
N ASN A 171 -4.95 22.54 23.86
CA ASN A 171 -5.87 22.14 22.79
C ASN A 171 -5.12 21.38 21.70
N PRO A 172 -4.98 20.06 21.81
CA PRO A 172 -4.24 19.28 20.83
C PRO A 172 -5.03 19.05 19.54
N VAL A 173 -6.33 19.36 19.48
CA VAL A 173 -7.17 19.16 18.30
C VAL A 173 -7.49 20.51 17.63
N ILE A 174 -7.15 20.64 16.35
CA ILE A 174 -7.28 21.88 15.58
C ILE A 174 -8.11 21.63 14.34
N ASP A 175 -9.12 22.48 14.11
CA ASP A 175 -9.84 22.51 12.84
C ASP A 175 -9.05 23.33 11.81
N GLY A 176 -8.28 22.62 11.01
CA GLY A 176 -7.41 23.17 9.99
C GLY A 176 -8.16 23.57 8.72
N ARG A 177 -7.68 24.66 8.10
CA ARG A 177 -8.05 25.06 6.73
C ARG A 177 -6.82 25.00 5.84
N GLN A 178 -6.97 24.44 4.64
CA GLN A 178 -5.92 24.48 3.61
C GLN A 178 -5.61 25.92 3.19
N ASP A 179 -4.36 26.13 2.79
CA ASP A 179 -3.76 27.43 2.48
C ASP A 179 -3.88 28.43 3.64
N GLY A 180 -3.78 27.93 4.88
CA GLY A 180 -3.84 28.70 6.10
C GLY A 180 -2.65 28.41 7.03
N VAL A 181 -2.26 29.42 7.80
CA VAL A 181 -1.28 29.29 8.89
C VAL A 181 -2.04 29.17 10.20
N HIS A 182 -1.66 28.20 11.02
CA HIS A 182 -2.25 27.89 12.32
C HIS A 182 -1.21 28.04 13.42
N HIS A 183 -1.64 28.40 14.63
CA HIS A 183 -0.78 28.63 15.79
C HIS A 183 -1.28 27.84 16.98
N VAL A 184 -0.37 27.15 17.66
CA VAL A 184 -0.66 26.28 18.82
C VAL A 184 0.26 26.69 19.97
N PRO A 185 -0.31 27.11 21.10
CA PRO A 185 0.47 27.35 22.31
C PRO A 185 0.90 26.03 22.95
N VAL A 186 2.13 26.01 23.45
CA VAL A 186 2.78 24.82 24.00
C VAL A 186 3.44 25.19 25.33
N THR A 187 3.04 24.55 26.42
CA THR A 187 3.54 24.84 27.77
C THR A 187 4.63 23.85 28.17
N ILE A 188 5.75 24.38 28.66
CA ILE A 188 6.91 23.61 29.10
C ILE A 188 7.28 24.05 30.51
N ALA A 189 7.45 23.11 31.44
CA ALA A 189 7.92 23.38 32.78
C ALA A 189 9.02 22.43 33.25
N ASN A 190 9.99 22.98 33.99
CA ASN A 190 11.03 22.19 34.65
C ASN A 190 10.56 21.81 36.05
N THR A 191 10.18 20.55 36.23
CA THR A 191 9.75 20.01 37.54
C THR A 191 10.90 19.34 38.31
N GLY A 192 12.12 19.33 37.77
CA GLY A 192 13.30 18.83 38.46
C GLY A 192 13.90 19.82 39.46
N ASN A 193 14.90 19.35 40.22
CA ASN A 193 15.65 20.18 41.19
C ASN A 193 16.92 20.82 40.60
N LEU A 194 17.21 20.60 39.31
CA LEU A 194 18.32 21.23 38.58
C LEU A 194 17.84 22.13 37.43
N PRO A 195 18.53 23.25 37.17
CA PRO A 195 18.28 24.03 35.96
C PRO A 195 18.61 23.22 34.71
N ASP A 196 17.86 23.44 33.65
CA ASP A 196 18.04 22.70 32.40
C ASP A 196 17.69 23.55 31.17
N THR A 197 18.21 23.13 30.02
CA THR A 197 17.86 23.69 28.72
C THR A 197 17.09 22.64 27.93
N PHE A 198 15.91 23.01 27.45
CA PHE A 198 15.06 22.16 26.65
C PHE A 198 15.12 22.58 25.19
N ARG A 199 15.16 21.58 24.31
CA ARG A 199 15.07 21.76 22.86
C ARG A 199 13.72 21.26 22.37
N LEU A 200 13.00 22.11 21.65
CA LEU A 200 11.78 21.75 20.94
C LEU A 200 12.13 21.27 19.53
N SER A 201 11.44 20.24 19.08
CA SER A 201 11.59 19.70 17.74
C SER A 201 10.29 19.05 17.29
N MET A 202 10.14 18.88 15.98
CA MET A 202 9.04 18.10 15.42
C MET A 202 9.58 16.70 15.11
N GLU A 203 9.00 15.69 15.76
CA GLU A 203 9.34 14.29 15.51
C GLU A 203 8.64 13.77 14.24
N TYR A 204 7.42 14.24 13.99
CA TYR A 204 6.67 13.91 12.80
C TYR A 204 5.80 15.08 12.36
N ALA A 205 5.81 15.36 11.07
CA ALA A 205 4.87 16.26 10.42
C ALA A 205 4.35 15.62 9.12
N PRO A 206 3.09 15.86 8.75
CA PRO A 206 2.56 15.43 7.46
C PRO A 206 3.40 15.97 6.30
N LYS A 207 3.40 15.22 5.20
CA LYS A 207 4.18 15.56 4.01
C LYS A 207 3.76 16.95 3.48
N ASP A 208 4.75 17.76 3.13
CA ASP A 208 4.60 19.10 2.53
C ASP A 208 4.04 20.18 3.49
N TRP A 209 3.86 19.87 4.78
CA TRP A 209 3.52 20.86 5.80
C TRP A 209 4.78 21.56 6.27
N THR A 210 4.74 22.89 6.39
CA THR A 210 5.85 23.66 6.98
C THR A 210 5.49 24.06 8.39
N TYR A 211 6.48 24.10 9.28
CA TYR A 211 6.28 24.46 10.68
C TYR A 211 7.45 25.27 11.22
N ALA A 212 7.21 26.04 12.28
CA ALA A 212 8.22 26.75 13.03
C ALA A 212 7.80 26.88 14.50
N PHE A 213 8.78 26.86 15.41
CA PHE A 213 8.55 27.24 16.80
C PHE A 213 8.97 28.69 16.99
N SER A 214 8.26 29.45 17.82
CA SER A 214 8.69 30.81 18.18
C SER A 214 10.06 30.82 18.86
N ARG A 215 10.39 29.75 19.61
CA ARG A 215 11.71 29.47 20.20
C ARG A 215 11.95 27.96 20.17
N ASP A 216 13.12 27.53 19.73
CA ASP A 216 13.50 26.11 19.65
C ASP A 216 14.36 25.64 20.84
N ARG A 217 14.94 26.57 21.61
CA ARG A 217 15.75 26.31 22.81
C ARG A 217 15.37 27.23 23.95
N ILE A 218 15.22 26.66 25.15
CA ILE A 218 14.70 27.38 26.31
C ILE A 218 15.44 26.93 27.57
N TYR A 219 15.95 27.88 28.33
CA TYR A 219 16.50 27.66 29.66
C TYR A 219 15.41 27.84 30.72
N LEU A 220 15.26 26.88 31.62
CA LEU A 220 14.31 26.94 32.74
C LEU A 220 14.97 26.56 34.07
N ALA A 221 14.84 27.44 35.06
CA ALA A 221 15.22 27.13 36.44
C ALA A 221 14.26 26.09 37.06
N PRO A 222 14.65 25.43 38.17
CA PRO A 222 13.77 24.52 38.91
C PRO A 222 12.42 25.19 39.25
N GLY A 223 11.31 24.53 38.92
CA GLY A 223 9.95 25.02 39.16
C GLY A 223 9.44 26.10 38.18
N GLN A 224 10.24 26.51 37.19
CA GLN A 224 9.85 27.52 36.21
C GLN A 224 9.09 26.91 35.02
N GLN A 225 8.13 27.66 34.48
CA GLN A 225 7.39 27.31 33.27
C GLN A 225 7.41 28.43 32.22
N THR A 226 7.25 28.09 30.95
CA THR A 226 7.11 29.03 29.83
C THR A 226 6.22 28.48 28.72
N GLU A 227 5.81 29.34 27.80
CA GLU A 227 4.93 29.02 26.68
C GLU A 227 5.62 29.33 25.34
N VAL A 228 5.43 28.46 24.36
CA VAL A 228 6.02 28.53 23.02
C VAL A 228 4.93 28.34 21.98
N ASN A 229 4.95 29.13 20.92
CA ASN A 229 3.98 28.97 19.84
C ASN A 229 4.58 28.10 18.72
N LEU A 230 3.90 27.01 18.41
CA LEU A 230 4.10 26.24 17.19
C LEU A 230 3.23 26.84 16.08
N SER A 231 3.84 27.36 15.03
CA SER A 231 3.15 27.78 13.80
C SER A 231 3.33 26.73 12.71
N PHE A 232 2.28 26.44 11.95
CA PHE A 232 2.37 25.55 10.79
C PHE A 232 1.43 25.94 9.66
N TYR A 233 1.84 25.64 8.43
CA TYR A 233 1.10 25.90 7.20
C TYR A 233 0.59 24.60 6.60
N ILE A 234 -0.70 24.59 6.26
CA ILE A 234 -1.37 23.45 5.61
C ILE A 234 -1.47 23.73 4.11
N PRO A 235 -0.75 23.01 3.23
CA PRO A 235 -0.83 23.22 1.80
C PRO A 235 -2.18 22.78 1.21
N HIS A 236 -2.58 23.38 0.08
CA HIS A 236 -3.70 22.88 -0.71
C HIS A 236 -3.44 21.45 -1.23
N GLN A 237 -4.33 20.53 -0.91
CA GLN A 237 -4.26 19.15 -1.38
C GLN A 237 -5.44 18.78 -2.29
N LYS A 238 -6.66 19.20 -1.92
CA LYS A 238 -7.91 18.78 -2.55
C LYS A 238 -8.96 19.86 -2.46
N VAL A 239 -9.82 19.93 -3.48
CA VAL A 239 -10.94 20.89 -3.53
C VAL A 239 -12.01 20.62 -2.48
N TYR A 240 -12.24 19.35 -2.15
CA TYR A 240 -13.20 18.93 -1.14
C TYR A 240 -12.59 17.85 -0.25
N ILE A 241 -12.71 18.05 1.06
CA ILE A 241 -12.36 17.07 2.08
C ILE A 241 -13.59 16.84 2.93
N GLN A 242 -14.00 15.57 3.07
CA GLN A 242 -15.15 15.24 3.90
C GLN A 242 -14.76 15.33 5.38
N TYR A 243 -13.79 14.53 5.81
CA TYR A 243 -13.10 14.60 7.09
C TYR A 243 -11.77 13.88 6.92
N ASP A 244 -10.65 14.54 7.22
CA ASP A 244 -9.31 13.95 7.20
C ASP A 244 -8.53 14.43 8.42
N SER A 245 -7.87 13.53 9.13
CA SER A 245 -7.15 13.86 10.37
C SER A 245 -5.68 13.55 10.20
N SER A 246 -4.85 14.57 10.38
CA SER A 246 -3.40 14.47 10.34
C SER A 246 -2.82 14.70 11.74
N VAL A 247 -1.74 14.00 12.08
CA VAL A 247 -1.08 14.14 13.39
C VAL A 247 0.30 14.76 13.19
N MET A 248 0.66 15.70 14.05
CA MET A 248 2.02 16.22 14.21
C MET A 248 2.52 15.80 15.60
N LEU A 249 3.77 15.36 15.72
CA LEU A 249 4.34 14.92 16.99
C LEU A 249 5.38 15.95 17.45
N VAL A 250 5.06 16.70 18.49
CA VAL A 250 5.94 17.71 19.07
C VAL A 250 6.78 17.05 20.16
N ARG A 251 8.10 17.16 20.05
CA ARG A 251 9.05 16.55 20.99
C ARG A 251 9.84 17.63 21.71
N VAL A 252 9.89 17.51 23.04
CA VAL A 252 10.73 18.33 23.91
C VAL A 252 11.77 17.43 24.57
N THR A 253 13.04 17.78 24.40
CA THR A 253 14.17 17.00 24.93
C THR A 253 15.05 17.88 25.81
N SER A 254 15.45 17.37 26.97
CA SER A 254 16.54 17.99 27.75
C SER A 254 17.85 17.91 26.97
N THR A 255 18.58 19.04 26.84
CA THR A 255 19.90 19.05 26.20
C THR A 255 20.95 18.37 27.06
N ASN A 256 20.80 18.44 28.39
CA ASN A 256 21.79 17.92 29.31
C ASN A 256 21.53 16.45 29.70
N LYS A 257 20.31 15.93 29.50
CA LYS A 257 19.97 14.50 29.64
C LYS A 257 19.04 14.09 28.48
N PRO A 258 19.58 13.72 27.31
CA PRO A 258 18.78 13.40 26.12
C PRO A 258 17.79 12.24 26.29
N THR A 259 17.99 11.38 27.30
CA THR A 259 17.06 10.31 27.67
C THR A 259 15.79 10.83 28.35
N SER A 260 15.78 12.08 28.82
CA SER A 260 14.60 12.78 29.34
C SER A 260 13.94 13.57 28.21
N TYR A 261 12.89 12.98 27.63
CA TYR A 261 12.08 13.62 26.60
C TYR A 261 10.59 13.33 26.79
N ARG A 262 9.77 14.22 26.26
CA ARG A 262 8.31 14.06 26.14
C ARG A 262 7.89 14.37 24.71
N THR A 263 6.93 13.61 24.22
CA THR A 263 6.34 13.81 22.90
C THR A 263 4.82 13.86 23.05
N GLU A 264 4.19 14.91 22.53
CA GLU A 264 2.73 15.07 22.54
C GLU A 264 2.20 15.28 21.11
N PRO A 265 1.02 14.74 20.79
CA PRO A 265 0.42 14.88 19.48
C PRO A 265 -0.39 16.17 19.36
N VAL A 266 -0.29 16.80 18.18
CA VAL A 266 -1.23 17.80 17.69
C VAL A 266 -2.01 17.18 16.53
N VAL A 267 -3.31 17.00 16.71
CA VAL A 267 -4.23 16.45 15.73
C VAL A 267 -4.89 17.59 14.98
N VAL A 268 -4.74 17.59 13.65
CA VAL A 268 -5.34 18.61 12.78
C VAL A 268 -6.38 17.94 11.92
N THR A 269 -7.63 18.37 12.06
CA THR A 269 -8.76 17.89 11.27
C THR A 269 -9.03 18.85 10.11
N LEU A 270 -9.23 18.30 8.92
CA LEU A 270 -9.53 19.04 7.71
C LEU A 270 -10.92 18.66 7.24
N SER A 271 -11.77 19.65 6.97
CA SER A 271 -13.09 19.42 6.39
C SER A 271 -13.56 20.61 5.56
N GLY A 272 -14.42 20.33 4.58
CA GLY A 272 -15.10 21.32 3.76
C GLY A 272 -14.49 21.52 2.37
N PHE A 273 -14.94 22.60 1.74
CA PHE A 273 -14.48 23.01 0.41
C PHE A 273 -13.33 24.02 0.54
N HIS A 274 -12.22 23.71 -0.10
CA HIS A 274 -11.05 24.58 -0.18
C HIS A 274 -10.80 24.86 -1.65
N LEU A 275 -10.94 26.12 -2.05
CA LEU A 275 -10.58 26.56 -3.39
C LEU A 275 -9.41 27.52 -3.26
N THR A 276 -8.38 27.31 -4.08
CA THR A 276 -7.27 28.26 -4.15
C THR A 276 -7.78 29.60 -4.71
N LEU A 277 -7.04 30.69 -4.45
CA LEU A 277 -7.39 32.01 -4.95
C LEU A 277 -7.57 32.01 -6.49
N GLY A 278 -6.71 31.27 -7.21
CA GLY A 278 -6.80 31.09 -8.67
C GLY A 278 -8.00 30.26 -9.13
N GLN A 279 -8.48 29.31 -8.33
CA GLN A 279 -9.70 28.55 -8.65
C GLN A 279 -10.96 29.40 -8.46
N TRP A 280 -11.00 30.26 -7.43
CA TRP A 280 -12.08 31.21 -7.24
C TRP A 280 -12.22 32.18 -8.41
N THR A 281 -11.10 32.71 -8.93
CA THR A 281 -11.12 33.60 -10.09
C THR A 281 -11.55 32.87 -11.37
N ALA A 282 -11.13 31.61 -11.56
CA ALA A 282 -11.58 30.78 -12.67
C ALA A 282 -13.10 30.51 -12.63
N VAL A 283 -13.66 30.19 -11.46
CA VAL A 283 -15.12 30.03 -11.31
C VAL A 283 -15.84 31.35 -11.59
N GLY A 284 -15.35 32.47 -11.03
CA GLY A 284 -15.93 33.80 -11.25
C GLY A 284 -15.98 34.21 -12.73
N THR A 285 -14.95 33.87 -13.51
CA THR A 285 -14.86 34.22 -14.94
C THR A 285 -15.69 33.33 -15.86
N VAL A 286 -15.84 32.04 -15.54
CA VAL A 286 -16.55 31.06 -16.40
C VAL A 286 -18.07 31.06 -16.16
N THR A 287 -18.50 31.37 -14.93
CA THR A 287 -19.93 31.30 -14.54
C THR A 287 -20.85 32.16 -15.42
N PRO A 288 -20.52 33.41 -15.79
CA PRO A 288 -21.37 34.23 -16.67
C PRO A 288 -21.61 33.57 -18.04
N SER A 289 -20.55 33.01 -18.65
CA SER A 289 -20.65 32.34 -19.96
C SER A 289 -21.51 31.08 -19.88
N VAL A 290 -21.38 30.30 -18.81
CA VAL A 290 -22.19 29.10 -18.58
C VAL A 290 -23.66 29.46 -18.37
N LEU A 291 -23.96 30.49 -17.56
CA LEU A 291 -25.33 30.98 -17.36
C LEU A 291 -25.94 31.49 -18.67
N LEU A 292 -25.17 32.20 -19.50
CA LEU A 292 -25.60 32.64 -20.81
C LEU A 292 -25.94 31.45 -21.73
N LEU A 293 -25.10 30.41 -21.75
CA LEU A 293 -25.37 29.19 -22.51
C LEU A 293 -26.64 28.47 -22.02
N PHE A 294 -26.85 28.40 -20.71
CA PHE A 294 -28.10 27.87 -20.14
C PHE A 294 -29.32 28.70 -20.56
N ALA A 295 -29.23 30.02 -20.53
CA ALA A 295 -30.30 30.91 -20.98
C ALA A 295 -30.62 30.73 -22.47
N ILE A 296 -29.59 30.65 -23.33
CA ILE A 296 -29.72 30.38 -24.76
C ILE A 296 -30.36 28.99 -24.99
N ALA A 297 -29.85 27.94 -24.33
CA ALA A 297 -30.39 26.59 -24.45
C ALA A 297 -31.85 26.51 -23.98
N PHE A 298 -32.20 27.21 -22.91
CA PHE A 298 -33.58 27.31 -22.41
C PHE A 298 -34.48 28.04 -23.42
N ALA A 299 -34.02 29.14 -24.02
CA ALA A 299 -34.73 29.85 -25.07
C ALA A 299 -34.97 28.96 -26.30
N PHE A 300 -33.97 28.23 -26.78
CA PHE A 300 -34.10 27.24 -27.86
C PHE A 300 -35.03 26.08 -27.52
N PHE A 301 -34.98 25.57 -26.28
CA PHE A 301 -35.90 24.53 -25.83
C PHE A 301 -37.35 25.01 -25.82
N ARG A 302 -37.57 26.26 -25.37
CA ARG A 302 -38.89 26.90 -25.34
C ARG A 302 -39.42 27.17 -26.76
N SER A 303 -38.57 27.60 -27.68
CA SER A 303 -38.94 27.90 -29.08
C SER A 303 -39.20 26.63 -29.91
N ARG A 304 -38.50 25.52 -29.63
CA ARG A 304 -38.75 24.23 -30.31
C ARG A 304 -40.03 23.51 -29.89
N ASN A 305 -40.76 24.01 -28.87
CA ASN A 305 -42.02 23.43 -28.45
C ASN A 305 -43.19 24.06 -29.24
N PRO A 306 -43.79 23.37 -30.23
CA PRO A 306 -44.89 23.94 -31.03
C PRO A 306 -46.10 24.29 -30.16
N CYS A 307 -46.30 23.59 -29.03
CA CYS A 307 -47.40 23.88 -28.10
C CYS A 307 -47.27 25.22 -27.35
N ASN A 308 -46.09 25.85 -27.38
CA ASN A 308 -45.91 27.20 -26.84
C ASN A 308 -46.28 28.29 -27.85
N HIS A 309 -46.44 27.95 -29.13
CA HIS A 309 -46.76 28.87 -30.23
C HIS A 309 -48.25 28.91 -30.56
N ILE A 310 -49.10 28.22 -29.79
CA ILE A 310 -50.55 28.29 -29.95
C ILE A 310 -50.97 29.74 -29.66
N PRO A 311 -51.50 30.48 -30.66
CA PRO A 311 -51.84 31.89 -30.50
C PRO A 311 -52.88 32.05 -29.40
N LYS A 312 -52.75 33.11 -28.59
CA LYS A 312 -53.72 33.44 -27.54
C LYS A 312 -54.87 34.20 -28.18
N PRO A 313 -56.11 33.67 -28.25
CA PRO A 313 -57.19 34.28 -29.01
C PRO A 313 -57.45 35.74 -28.63
N TRP A 314 -57.45 36.06 -27.34
CA TRP A 314 -57.65 37.42 -26.83
C TRP A 314 -56.50 38.41 -27.09
N LYS A 315 -55.40 37.96 -27.71
CA LYS A 315 -54.30 38.84 -28.18
C LYS A 315 -54.38 39.13 -29.68
N ASP A 316 -55.21 38.40 -30.42
CA ASP A 316 -55.47 38.68 -31.82
C ASP A 316 -56.08 40.09 -31.96
N PRO A 317 -55.53 40.97 -32.82
CA PRO A 317 -56.08 42.32 -33.04
C PRO A 317 -57.59 42.34 -33.34
N ALA A 318 -58.10 41.37 -34.10
CA ALA A 318 -59.52 41.31 -34.48
C ALA A 318 -60.41 40.98 -33.26
N GLU A 319 -60.04 39.94 -32.51
CA GLU A 319 -60.75 39.53 -31.29
C GLU A 319 -60.62 40.56 -30.17
N LYS A 320 -59.47 41.23 -30.05
CA LYS A 320 -59.26 42.31 -29.09
C LYS A 320 -60.22 43.47 -29.36
N LYS A 321 -60.41 43.86 -30.63
CA LYS A 321 -61.39 44.89 -31.03
C LYS A 321 -62.83 44.43 -30.75
N ARG A 322 -63.17 43.16 -31.00
CA ARG A 322 -64.48 42.58 -30.66
C ARG A 322 -64.77 42.65 -29.16
N LEU A 323 -63.82 42.20 -28.33
CA LEU A 323 -63.91 42.24 -26.87
C LEU A 323 -64.07 43.67 -26.33
N GLN A 324 -63.43 44.66 -26.96
CA GLN A 324 -63.54 46.07 -26.58
C GLN A 324 -64.92 46.68 -26.84
N LYS A 325 -65.69 46.15 -27.80
CA LYS A 325 -67.06 46.57 -28.10
C LYS A 325 -68.11 45.99 -27.14
N MET A 326 -67.77 44.95 -26.38
CA MET A 326 -68.68 44.30 -25.42
C MET A 326 -68.72 45.03 -24.07
N ASP A 327 -69.86 44.90 -23.38
CA ASP A 327 -70.00 45.26 -21.96
C ASP A 327 -68.96 44.53 -21.09
N TRP A 328 -68.54 45.13 -19.99
CA TRP A 328 -67.44 44.63 -19.17
C TRP A 328 -67.73 43.24 -18.59
N ARG A 329 -68.98 42.93 -18.20
CA ARG A 329 -69.36 41.61 -17.65
C ARG A 329 -69.26 40.54 -18.72
N GLN A 330 -69.77 40.85 -19.92
CA GLN A 330 -69.71 39.96 -21.09
C GLN A 330 -68.27 39.74 -21.54
N ARG A 331 -67.47 40.82 -21.66
CA ARG A 331 -66.03 40.76 -21.98
C ARG A 331 -65.26 39.85 -21.03
N ARG A 332 -65.54 39.92 -19.71
CA ARG A 332 -64.87 39.10 -18.71
C ARG A 332 -65.23 37.62 -18.86
N LYS A 333 -66.50 37.30 -19.11
CA LYS A 333 -66.98 35.93 -19.37
C LYS A 333 -66.35 35.36 -20.65
N GLU A 334 -66.43 36.10 -21.75
CA GLU A 334 -65.89 35.70 -23.04
C GLU A 334 -64.37 35.47 -22.99
N LYS A 335 -63.62 36.41 -22.38
CA LYS A 335 -62.17 36.26 -22.19
C LYS A 335 -61.81 35.08 -21.29
N LYS A 336 -62.70 34.67 -20.37
CA LYS A 336 -62.51 33.47 -19.54
C LYS A 336 -62.66 32.20 -20.39
N LEU A 337 -63.72 32.12 -21.21
CA LEU A 337 -63.94 31.00 -22.15
C LEU A 337 -62.77 30.85 -23.12
N MET A 338 -62.34 31.94 -23.78
CA MET A 338 -61.17 31.91 -24.67
C MET A 338 -59.89 31.41 -23.98
N LYS A 339 -59.71 31.72 -22.68
CA LYS A 339 -58.58 31.22 -21.89
C LYS A 339 -58.69 29.72 -21.61
N GLU A 340 -59.89 29.22 -21.34
CA GLU A 340 -60.15 27.80 -21.10
C GLU A 340 -59.96 26.98 -22.37
N GLU A 341 -60.47 27.46 -23.50
CA GLU A 341 -60.24 26.86 -24.82
C GLU A 341 -58.75 26.83 -25.18
N TRP A 342 -58.03 27.94 -25.00
CA TRP A 342 -56.59 27.98 -25.24
C TRP A 342 -55.82 27.01 -24.33
N LYS A 343 -56.20 26.91 -23.05
CA LYS A 343 -55.59 25.94 -22.13
C LYS A 343 -55.87 24.50 -22.59
N SER A 344 -57.11 24.19 -22.97
CA SER A 344 -57.51 22.89 -23.51
C SER A 344 -56.70 22.52 -24.76
N ALA A 345 -56.61 23.42 -25.73
CA ALA A 345 -55.80 23.24 -26.94
C ALA A 345 -54.31 23.01 -26.62
N ARG A 346 -53.77 23.75 -25.65
CA ARG A 346 -52.39 23.57 -25.18
C ARG A 346 -52.17 22.22 -24.51
N PHE A 347 -53.09 21.76 -23.66
CA PHE A 347 -53.01 20.45 -23.02
C PHE A 347 -53.14 19.32 -24.05
N PHE A 348 -54.05 19.45 -25.02
CA PHE A 348 -54.19 18.50 -26.13
C PHE A 348 -52.91 18.42 -26.98
N CYS A 349 -52.29 19.55 -27.32
CA CYS A 349 -51.01 19.55 -28.03
C CYS A 349 -49.91 18.84 -27.22
N GLN A 350 -49.86 19.07 -25.91
CA GLN A 350 -48.88 18.39 -25.04
C GLN A 350 -49.13 16.89 -24.96
N SER A 351 -50.38 16.44 -24.83
CA SER A 351 -50.72 15.01 -24.78
C SER A 351 -50.41 14.32 -26.11
N GLU A 352 -50.76 14.91 -27.24
CA GLU A 352 -50.44 14.38 -28.57
C GLU A 352 -48.93 14.33 -28.82
N ARG A 353 -48.18 15.36 -28.38
CA ARG A 353 -46.72 15.34 -28.46
C ARG A 353 -46.12 14.20 -27.63
N LYS A 354 -46.59 13.99 -26.39
CA LYS A 354 -46.18 12.87 -25.53
C LYS A 354 -46.51 11.52 -26.19
N ARG A 355 -47.72 11.37 -26.74
CA ARG A 355 -48.15 10.17 -27.47
C ARG A 355 -47.25 9.88 -28.67
N ARG A 356 -46.96 10.87 -29.51
CA ARG A 356 -46.04 10.76 -30.66
C ARG A 356 -44.62 10.39 -30.21
N GLN A 357 -44.13 10.97 -29.11
CA GLN A 357 -42.82 10.62 -28.54
C GLN A 357 -42.78 9.17 -28.05
N GLN A 358 -43.81 8.71 -27.37
CA GLN A 358 -43.96 7.31 -26.94
C GLN A 358 -43.98 6.35 -28.13
N LEU A 359 -44.77 6.65 -29.17
CA LEU A 359 -44.80 5.86 -30.41
C LEU A 359 -43.43 5.82 -31.10
N ARG A 360 -42.75 6.97 -31.26
CA ARG A 360 -41.38 7.02 -31.80
C ARG A 360 -40.40 6.19 -30.97
N ALA A 361 -40.51 6.24 -29.65
CA ALA A 361 -39.69 5.42 -28.75
C ALA A 361 -39.96 3.91 -28.94
N LEU A 362 -41.23 3.52 -29.13
CA LEU A 362 -41.63 2.15 -29.42
C LEU A 362 -41.10 1.67 -30.78
N HIS A 363 -41.18 2.48 -31.84
CA HIS A 363 -40.57 2.13 -33.14
C HIS A 363 -39.04 1.99 -33.03
N ARG A 364 -38.36 2.90 -32.33
CA ARG A 364 -36.92 2.76 -32.08
C ARG A 364 -36.59 1.48 -31.31
N LYS A 365 -37.41 1.12 -30.32
CA LYS A 365 -37.27 -0.13 -29.55
C LYS A 365 -37.52 -1.35 -30.42
N ARG A 366 -38.55 -1.33 -31.28
CA ARG A 366 -38.83 -2.35 -32.30
C ARG A 366 -37.61 -2.56 -33.20
N ASP A 367 -37.06 -1.50 -33.77
CA ASP A 367 -35.95 -1.59 -34.73
C ASP A 367 -34.66 -2.10 -34.07
N ARG A 368 -34.41 -1.72 -32.81
CA ARG A 368 -33.31 -2.28 -32.01
C ARG A 368 -33.51 -3.78 -31.80
N LYS A 369 -34.69 -4.21 -31.35
CA LYS A 369 -34.99 -5.65 -31.12
C LYS A 369 -34.99 -6.45 -32.42
N GLN A 370 -35.51 -5.90 -33.51
CA GLN A 370 -35.48 -6.53 -34.84
C GLN A 370 -34.05 -6.74 -35.33
N ARG A 371 -33.18 -5.73 -35.18
CA ARG A 371 -31.76 -5.85 -35.53
C ARG A 371 -31.05 -6.89 -34.66
N ALA A 372 -31.33 -6.92 -33.36
CA ALA A 372 -30.75 -7.91 -32.45
C ALA A 372 -31.16 -9.34 -32.83
N LEU A 373 -32.46 -9.57 -33.09
CA LEU A 373 -32.97 -10.87 -33.53
C LEU A 373 -32.38 -11.29 -34.89
N ARG A 374 -32.34 -10.36 -35.85
CA ARG A 374 -31.74 -10.60 -37.17
C ARG A 374 -30.26 -10.98 -37.07
N ARG A 375 -29.49 -10.27 -36.24
CA ARG A 375 -28.08 -10.61 -35.98
C ARG A 375 -27.97 -12.01 -35.39
N LYS A 376 -28.71 -12.31 -34.31
CA LYS A 376 -28.68 -13.63 -33.65
C LYS A 376 -28.92 -14.77 -34.64
N ILE A 377 -29.97 -14.70 -35.46
CA ILE A 377 -30.31 -15.75 -36.42
C ILE A 377 -29.24 -15.85 -37.53
N LEU A 378 -28.84 -14.72 -38.11
CA LEU A 378 -27.88 -14.72 -39.23
C LEU A 378 -26.46 -15.10 -38.80
N ASP A 379 -26.04 -14.74 -37.59
CA ASP A 379 -24.73 -15.10 -37.05
C ASP A 379 -24.69 -16.59 -36.72
N THR A 380 -25.77 -17.16 -36.18
CA THR A 380 -25.88 -18.61 -35.95
C THR A 380 -25.86 -19.37 -37.28
N TRP A 381 -26.58 -18.89 -38.30
CA TRP A 381 -26.54 -19.46 -39.64
C TRP A 381 -25.15 -19.37 -40.26
N ARG A 382 -24.51 -18.19 -40.22
CA ARG A 382 -23.17 -17.95 -40.76
C ARG A 382 -22.14 -18.85 -40.09
N THR A 383 -22.14 -18.94 -38.76
CA THR A 383 -21.20 -19.78 -38.02
C THR A 383 -21.37 -21.26 -38.31
N ALA A 384 -22.58 -21.71 -38.64
CA ALA A 384 -22.84 -23.12 -38.94
C ALA A 384 -22.15 -23.62 -40.22
N TRP A 385 -22.09 -22.82 -41.30
CA TRP A 385 -21.49 -23.26 -42.58
C TRP A 385 -20.14 -22.59 -42.89
N GLN A 386 -19.81 -21.46 -42.27
CA GLN A 386 -18.58 -20.73 -42.60
C GLN A 386 -17.32 -21.48 -42.14
N LYS A 387 -17.36 -22.13 -40.96
CA LYS A 387 -16.24 -22.91 -40.42
C LYS A 387 -15.80 -24.04 -41.37
N PRO A 388 -16.67 -24.97 -41.78
CA PRO A 388 -16.26 -26.03 -42.71
C PRO A 388 -15.81 -25.46 -44.06
N LEU A 389 -16.41 -24.37 -44.54
CA LEU A 389 -15.96 -23.75 -45.79
C LEU A 389 -14.55 -23.13 -45.69
N GLN A 390 -14.24 -22.45 -44.59
CA GLN A 390 -12.92 -21.87 -44.37
C GLN A 390 -11.86 -22.97 -44.29
N GLU A 391 -12.14 -24.04 -43.54
CA GLU A 391 -11.23 -25.18 -43.43
C GLU A 391 -11.02 -25.85 -44.79
N TRP A 392 -12.09 -26.06 -45.56
CA TRP A 392 -11.98 -26.56 -46.94
C TRP A 392 -11.11 -25.68 -47.83
N LYS A 393 -11.29 -24.35 -47.79
CA LYS A 393 -10.47 -23.41 -48.57
C LYS A 393 -8.99 -23.49 -48.19
N LYS A 394 -8.70 -23.54 -46.88
CA LYS A 394 -7.36 -23.68 -46.32
C LYS A 394 -6.70 -24.97 -46.81
N GLN A 395 -7.36 -26.12 -46.59
CA GLN A 395 -6.84 -27.43 -46.97
C GLN A 395 -6.66 -27.57 -48.49
N ARG A 396 -7.57 -27.00 -49.29
CA ARG A 396 -7.45 -26.96 -50.76
C ARG A 396 -6.23 -26.16 -51.22
N LYS A 397 -5.95 -25.02 -50.58
CA LYS A 397 -4.78 -24.18 -50.91
C LYS A 397 -3.49 -24.93 -50.56
N ASP A 398 -3.41 -25.46 -49.35
CA ASP A 398 -2.26 -26.19 -48.83
C ASP A 398 -1.89 -27.40 -49.71
N LEU A 399 -2.88 -28.25 -50.03
CA LEU A 399 -2.69 -29.40 -50.93
C LEU A 399 -2.16 -28.98 -52.32
N ARG A 400 -2.66 -27.86 -52.87
CA ARG A 400 -2.22 -27.36 -54.19
C ARG A 400 -0.79 -26.83 -54.14
N GLU A 401 -0.44 -26.10 -53.10
CA GLU A 401 0.91 -25.54 -52.92
C GLU A 401 1.93 -26.64 -52.72
N ARG A 402 1.64 -27.60 -51.83
CA ARG A 402 2.51 -28.77 -51.59
C ARG A 402 2.73 -29.58 -52.85
N TYR A 403 1.66 -29.90 -53.57
CA TYR A 403 1.76 -30.61 -54.86
C TYR A 403 2.62 -29.86 -55.88
N ARG A 404 2.42 -28.54 -56.03
CA ARG A 404 3.20 -27.71 -56.97
C ARG A 404 4.68 -27.63 -56.56
N LYS A 405 4.97 -27.53 -55.27
CA LYS A 405 6.33 -27.45 -54.73
C LYS A 405 7.12 -28.72 -55.03
N GLU A 406 6.59 -29.88 -54.64
CA GLU A 406 7.28 -31.17 -54.87
C GLU A 406 7.40 -31.50 -56.36
N LYS A 407 6.34 -31.26 -57.15
CA LYS A 407 6.39 -31.43 -58.60
C LYS A 407 7.50 -30.58 -59.24
N ARG A 408 7.65 -29.31 -58.83
CA ARG A 408 8.71 -28.44 -59.34
C ARG A 408 10.09 -28.94 -58.93
N ARG A 409 10.28 -29.32 -57.65
CA ARG A 409 11.55 -29.84 -57.12
C ARG A 409 12.03 -31.07 -57.90
N LEU A 410 11.16 -32.06 -58.12
CA LEU A 410 11.55 -33.27 -58.84
C LEU A 410 11.85 -32.98 -60.32
N LEU A 411 11.06 -32.11 -60.96
CA LEU A 411 11.32 -31.71 -62.35
C LEU A 411 12.65 -30.96 -62.49
N THR A 412 13.04 -30.09 -61.56
CA THR A 412 14.32 -29.38 -61.61
C THR A 412 15.49 -30.33 -61.38
N THR A 413 15.38 -31.25 -60.42
CA THR A 413 16.38 -32.30 -60.17
C THR A 413 16.59 -33.17 -61.40
N TRP A 414 15.50 -33.65 -62.00
CA TRP A 414 15.52 -34.42 -63.24
C TRP A 414 16.19 -33.65 -64.39
N LYS A 415 15.76 -32.41 -64.67
CA LYS A 415 16.36 -31.56 -65.72
C LYS A 415 17.86 -31.37 -65.50
N ARG A 416 18.29 -31.12 -64.26
CA ARG A 416 19.70 -30.91 -63.91
C ARG A 416 20.54 -32.17 -64.17
N MET A 417 20.02 -33.35 -63.86
CA MET A 417 20.75 -34.59 -64.13
C MET A 417 20.84 -34.88 -65.62
N ASN A 418 19.74 -34.74 -66.37
CA ASN A 418 19.77 -34.95 -67.81
C ASN A 418 20.67 -33.95 -68.54
N LYS A 419 20.83 -32.72 -68.02
CA LYS A 419 21.87 -31.80 -68.50
C LYS A 419 23.27 -32.36 -68.26
N LYS A 420 23.57 -32.87 -67.06
CA LYS A 420 24.87 -33.49 -66.76
C LYS A 420 25.18 -34.73 -67.61
N ILE A 421 24.17 -35.53 -67.94
CA ILE A 421 24.32 -36.69 -68.83
C ILE A 421 24.70 -36.22 -70.23
N ARG A 422 23.98 -35.24 -70.79
CA ARG A 422 24.32 -34.62 -72.07
C ARG A 422 25.73 -34.05 -72.09
N ASP A 423 26.07 -33.19 -71.11
CA ASP A 423 27.41 -32.61 -70.99
C ASP A 423 28.51 -33.68 -70.87
N ALA A 424 28.21 -34.83 -70.25
CA ALA A 424 29.15 -35.95 -70.13
C ALA A 424 29.30 -36.71 -71.45
N ASN A 425 28.19 -36.95 -72.16
CA ASN A 425 28.20 -37.55 -73.49
C ASN A 425 29.00 -36.71 -74.47
N ASP A 426 28.78 -35.39 -74.49
CA ASP A 426 29.50 -34.45 -75.38
C ASP A 426 31.00 -34.42 -75.09
N ARG A 427 31.40 -34.44 -73.80
CA ARG A 427 32.81 -34.37 -73.41
C ARG A 427 33.57 -35.69 -73.53
N LEU A 428 32.88 -36.80 -73.33
CA LEU A 428 33.49 -38.14 -73.29
C LEU A 428 33.27 -38.90 -74.60
N ASP A 429 32.47 -38.35 -75.52
CA ASP A 429 32.03 -39.02 -76.74
C ASP A 429 31.47 -40.40 -76.37
N ALA A 430 30.44 -40.37 -75.52
CA ALA A 430 29.77 -41.55 -74.95
C ALA A 430 28.26 -41.47 -75.21
N SER A 431 27.58 -42.62 -75.26
CA SER A 431 26.14 -42.71 -75.52
C SER A 431 25.33 -43.09 -74.26
N ILE A 432 25.48 -42.33 -73.17
CA ILE A 432 24.75 -42.61 -71.92
C ILE A 432 23.29 -42.17 -72.10
N SER A 433 22.35 -43.08 -71.85
CA SER A 433 20.89 -42.82 -71.99
C SER A 433 20.40 -41.74 -71.02
N THR A 434 19.52 -40.85 -71.49
CA THR A 434 18.86 -39.87 -70.62
C THR A 434 17.78 -40.52 -69.75
N ILE A 435 17.53 -39.94 -68.58
CA ILE A 435 16.54 -40.40 -67.60
C ILE A 435 15.14 -39.99 -68.08
N ALA A 436 14.17 -40.90 -68.04
CA ALA A 436 12.79 -40.62 -68.44
C ALA A 436 12.14 -39.55 -67.56
N LYS A 437 11.20 -38.78 -68.12
CA LYS A 437 10.51 -37.72 -67.35
C LYS A 437 9.60 -38.35 -66.30
N PRO A 438 9.63 -37.91 -65.02
CA PRO A 438 8.77 -38.46 -63.99
C PRO A 438 7.28 -38.21 -64.28
N GLU A 439 6.46 -39.25 -64.11
CA GLU A 439 4.99 -39.15 -64.14
C GLU A 439 4.46 -38.81 -62.74
N PHE A 440 3.51 -37.88 -62.65
CA PHE A 440 3.02 -37.37 -61.38
C PHE A 440 1.57 -37.80 -61.12
N PRO A 441 1.21 -38.16 -59.87
CA PRO A 441 -0.15 -38.57 -59.55
C PRO A 441 -1.14 -37.39 -59.69
N PRO A 442 -2.42 -37.65 -59.99
CA PRO A 442 -3.46 -36.62 -60.07
C PRO A 442 -3.81 -36.06 -58.67
N LEU A 443 -3.93 -34.74 -58.56
CA LEU A 443 -4.25 -34.06 -57.29
C LEU A 443 -5.75 -34.20 -56.95
N ARG A 444 -6.09 -35.02 -55.94
CA ARG A 444 -7.47 -35.18 -55.45
C ARG A 444 -7.79 -34.18 -54.34
N ILE A 445 -8.71 -33.24 -54.56
CA ILE A 445 -9.13 -32.21 -53.56
C ILE A 445 -10.39 -32.67 -52.79
N PRO A 446 -10.50 -32.44 -51.46
CA PRO A 446 -11.71 -32.77 -50.70
C PRO A 446 -12.98 -32.13 -51.31
N PRO A 447 -14.17 -32.76 -51.20
CA PRO A 447 -15.41 -32.18 -51.70
C PRO A 447 -15.76 -30.89 -50.94
N ARG A 448 -16.44 -29.96 -51.62
CA ARG A 448 -16.86 -28.68 -51.02
C ARG A 448 -18.04 -28.92 -50.06
N PRO A 449 -18.04 -28.32 -48.86
CA PRO A 449 -19.16 -28.45 -47.93
C PRO A 449 -20.42 -27.78 -48.48
N GLY A 450 -21.59 -28.32 -48.12
CA GLY A 450 -22.90 -27.81 -48.53
C GLY A 450 -23.24 -26.48 -47.84
N LYS A 451 -23.91 -25.56 -48.56
CA LYS A 451 -24.36 -24.28 -47.99
C LYS A 451 -25.79 -24.41 -47.48
N LEU A 452 -26.02 -24.06 -46.21
CA LEU A 452 -27.36 -24.04 -45.62
C LEU A 452 -28.23 -22.94 -46.26
N PRO A 453 -29.54 -23.19 -46.47
CA PRO A 453 -30.48 -22.16 -46.96
C PRO A 453 -30.59 -21.01 -45.96
N LYS A 454 -30.78 -19.79 -46.44
CA LYS A 454 -30.85 -18.60 -45.59
C LYS A 454 -32.19 -18.58 -44.82
N PRO A 455 -32.18 -18.45 -43.49
CA PRO A 455 -33.41 -18.49 -42.70
C PRO A 455 -34.28 -17.24 -42.90
N SER A 456 -35.60 -17.43 -42.89
CA SER A 456 -36.57 -16.32 -42.81
C SER A 456 -36.60 -15.74 -41.39
N ILE A 457 -36.70 -14.42 -41.26
CA ILE A 457 -36.56 -13.72 -39.97
C ILE A 457 -37.92 -13.15 -39.56
N PRO A 458 -38.51 -13.57 -38.43
CA PRO A 458 -39.80 -13.06 -38.00
C PRO A 458 -39.69 -11.59 -37.55
N GLN A 459 -40.80 -10.86 -37.60
CA GLN A 459 -40.83 -9.41 -37.39
C GLN A 459 -41.48 -9.02 -36.06
N TYR A 460 -40.91 -8.03 -35.37
CA TYR A 460 -41.58 -7.31 -34.28
C TYR A 460 -42.60 -6.32 -34.83
N LYS A 461 -43.81 -6.28 -34.27
CA LYS A 461 -44.87 -5.32 -34.65
C LYS A 461 -45.10 -4.32 -33.52
N VAL A 462 -45.50 -3.10 -33.85
CA VAL A 462 -45.93 -2.08 -32.86
C VAL A 462 -47.45 -1.95 -32.98
N ASP A 463 -48.16 -2.14 -31.87
CA ASP A 463 -49.58 -1.83 -31.77
C ASP A 463 -49.72 -0.36 -31.36
N GLU A 464 -50.05 0.49 -32.33
CA GLU A 464 -50.15 1.93 -32.14
C GLU A 464 -51.35 2.32 -31.27
N ARG A 465 -52.41 1.49 -31.25
CA ARG A 465 -53.62 1.73 -30.45
C ARG A 465 -53.35 1.44 -28.98
N ARG A 466 -52.70 0.31 -28.68
CA ARG A 466 -52.39 -0.10 -27.30
C ARG A 466 -51.07 0.48 -26.78
N GLY A 467 -50.26 1.10 -27.65
CA GLY A 467 -48.95 1.64 -27.30
C GLY A 467 -47.98 0.54 -26.83
N ARG A 468 -48.04 -0.65 -27.43
CA ARG A 468 -47.27 -1.82 -27.00
C ARG A 468 -46.49 -2.45 -28.15
N LEU A 469 -45.34 -3.03 -27.83
CA LEU A 469 -44.51 -3.77 -28.77
C LEU A 469 -44.90 -5.25 -28.73
N ILE A 470 -45.35 -5.79 -29.86
CA ILE A 470 -45.74 -7.20 -30.01
C ILE A 470 -44.51 -8.00 -30.48
N PRO A 471 -43.96 -8.91 -29.66
CA PRO A 471 -42.87 -9.78 -30.07
C PRO A 471 -43.35 -10.86 -31.05
N PRO A 472 -42.47 -11.39 -31.93
CA PRO A 472 -42.79 -12.57 -32.72
C PRO A 472 -43.01 -13.78 -31.81
N LYS A 473 -43.88 -14.71 -32.22
CA LYS A 473 -44.14 -15.96 -31.48
C LYS A 473 -42.83 -16.72 -31.24
N GLU A 474 -42.55 -17.06 -30.00
CA GLU A 474 -41.29 -17.72 -29.61
C GLU A 474 -41.10 -19.07 -30.28
N SER A 475 -42.18 -19.84 -30.45
CA SER A 475 -42.18 -21.12 -31.15
C SER A 475 -41.67 -21.01 -32.59
N VAL A 476 -41.97 -19.92 -33.30
CA VAL A 476 -41.46 -19.66 -34.66
C VAL A 476 -39.96 -19.41 -34.64
N VAL A 477 -39.49 -18.60 -33.68
CA VAL A 477 -38.06 -18.32 -33.50
C VAL A 477 -37.29 -19.60 -33.16
N GLN A 478 -37.82 -20.43 -32.25
CA GLN A 478 -37.20 -21.70 -31.88
C GLN A 478 -37.15 -22.70 -33.04
N LYS A 479 -38.24 -22.82 -33.83
CA LYS A 479 -38.27 -23.65 -35.05
C LYS A 479 -37.16 -23.27 -36.04
N ILE A 480 -36.79 -21.99 -36.12
CA ILE A 480 -35.66 -21.52 -36.95
C ILE A 480 -34.32 -21.81 -36.27
N MET A 481 -34.20 -21.60 -34.96
CA MET A 481 -32.92 -21.67 -34.24
C MET A 481 -32.41 -23.11 -34.03
N ILE A 482 -33.28 -24.07 -33.71
CA ILE A 482 -32.91 -25.45 -33.43
C ILE A 482 -32.11 -26.10 -34.58
N PRO A 483 -32.57 -26.07 -35.85
CA PRO A 483 -31.80 -26.64 -36.95
C PRO A 483 -30.48 -25.90 -37.21
N LEU A 484 -30.42 -24.58 -36.96
CA LEU A 484 -29.16 -23.83 -37.10
C LEU A 484 -28.13 -24.21 -36.03
N GLN A 485 -28.57 -24.41 -34.79
CA GLN A 485 -27.70 -24.87 -33.69
C GLN A 485 -27.21 -26.30 -33.91
N ARG A 486 -28.08 -27.20 -34.38
CA ARG A 486 -27.68 -28.56 -34.82
C ARG A 486 -26.69 -28.47 -35.98
N GLY A 487 -26.96 -27.62 -36.96
CA GLY A 487 -26.07 -27.33 -38.08
C GLY A 487 -24.72 -26.78 -37.65
N GLN A 488 -24.64 -26.03 -36.56
CA GLN A 488 -23.38 -25.52 -36.01
C GLN A 488 -22.50 -26.63 -35.45
N ARG A 489 -23.09 -27.59 -34.72
CA ARG A 489 -22.37 -28.78 -34.23
C ARG A 489 -21.96 -29.66 -35.41
N ALA A 490 -22.87 -29.91 -36.35
CA ALA A 490 -22.58 -30.66 -37.56
C ALA A 490 -21.47 -30.03 -38.40
N GLY A 491 -21.47 -28.70 -38.56
CA GLY A 491 -20.45 -27.97 -39.32
C GLY A 491 -19.06 -28.02 -38.68
N LYS A 492 -18.95 -28.12 -37.35
CA LYS A 492 -17.66 -28.38 -36.68
C LYS A 492 -17.14 -29.78 -37.03
N LEU A 493 -17.99 -30.80 -36.87
CA LEU A 493 -17.65 -32.18 -37.21
C LEU A 493 -17.30 -32.32 -38.71
N GLU A 494 -18.00 -31.60 -39.58
CA GLU A 494 -17.70 -31.57 -41.01
C GLU A 494 -16.35 -30.91 -41.30
N ALA A 495 -16.01 -29.82 -40.61
CA ALA A 495 -14.70 -29.17 -40.73
C ALA A 495 -13.55 -30.12 -40.31
N GLU A 496 -13.71 -30.82 -39.19
CA GLU A 496 -12.75 -31.84 -38.75
C GLU A 496 -12.64 -33.00 -39.74
N LYS A 497 -13.78 -33.47 -40.27
CA LYS A 497 -13.82 -34.52 -41.30
C LYS A 497 -13.11 -34.07 -42.58
N ILE A 498 -13.23 -32.79 -42.96
CA ILE A 498 -12.51 -32.19 -44.09
C ILE A 498 -11.01 -32.17 -43.80
N GLY A 499 -10.59 -31.78 -42.60
CA GLY A 499 -9.20 -31.82 -42.14
C GLY A 499 -8.60 -33.22 -42.25
N ARG A 500 -9.22 -34.21 -41.58
CA ARG A 500 -8.76 -35.61 -41.60
C ARG A 500 -8.66 -36.16 -43.03
N ARG A 501 -9.64 -35.87 -43.89
CA ARG A 501 -9.62 -36.26 -45.31
C ARG A 501 -8.50 -35.57 -46.09
N ALA A 502 -8.17 -34.32 -45.77
CA ALA A 502 -7.09 -33.60 -46.40
C ALA A 502 -5.73 -34.16 -45.97
N ASP A 503 -5.54 -34.44 -44.69
CA ASP A 503 -4.27 -34.97 -44.17
C ASP A 503 -3.99 -36.38 -44.70
N ALA A 504 -4.99 -37.27 -44.71
CA ALA A 504 -4.88 -38.58 -45.35
C ALA A 504 -4.52 -38.48 -46.85
N ARG A 505 -4.93 -37.41 -47.53
CA ARG A 505 -4.55 -37.15 -48.94
C ARG A 505 -3.15 -36.57 -49.07
N LYS A 506 -2.69 -35.74 -48.13
CA LYS A 506 -1.31 -35.25 -48.08
C LYS A 506 -0.37 -36.43 -47.88
N GLU A 507 -0.66 -37.31 -46.94
CA GLU A 507 0.17 -38.48 -46.67
C GLU A 507 0.27 -39.41 -47.89
N LYS A 508 -0.86 -39.70 -48.56
CA LYS A 508 -0.85 -40.46 -49.82
C LYS A 508 -0.05 -39.76 -50.92
N LEU A 509 -0.13 -38.43 -50.98
CA LEU A 509 0.60 -37.63 -51.94
C LEU A 509 2.11 -37.64 -51.65
N ASP A 510 2.51 -37.52 -50.40
CA ASP A 510 3.90 -37.56 -49.95
C ASP A 510 4.52 -38.93 -50.24
N LYS A 511 3.81 -40.02 -49.91
CA LYS A 511 4.23 -41.39 -50.25
C LYS A 511 4.43 -41.57 -51.76
N ALA A 512 3.50 -41.04 -52.57
CA ALA A 512 3.62 -41.11 -54.02
C ALA A 512 4.82 -40.29 -54.55
N PHE A 513 5.06 -39.08 -54.01
CA PHE A 513 6.23 -38.29 -54.38
C PHE A 513 7.55 -38.91 -53.92
N ALA A 514 7.60 -39.50 -52.73
CA ALA A 514 8.77 -40.22 -52.23
C ALA A 514 9.11 -41.43 -53.11
N ALA A 515 8.10 -42.19 -53.56
CA ALA A 515 8.31 -43.28 -54.51
C ALA A 515 8.89 -42.79 -55.85
N ILE A 516 8.40 -41.65 -56.36
CA ILE A 516 8.95 -41.01 -57.57
C ILE A 516 10.38 -40.52 -57.33
N GLU A 517 10.65 -39.90 -56.19
CA GLU A 517 11.98 -39.40 -55.82
C GLU A 517 12.99 -40.54 -55.73
N HIS A 518 12.65 -41.62 -55.04
CA HIS A 518 13.49 -42.81 -54.91
C HIS A 518 13.77 -43.45 -56.28
N LYS A 519 12.74 -43.60 -57.13
CA LYS A 519 12.93 -44.10 -58.49
C LYS A 519 13.89 -43.20 -59.28
N LEU A 520 13.66 -41.88 -59.24
CA LEU A 520 14.50 -40.91 -59.91
C LEU A 520 15.95 -40.96 -59.40
N GLU A 521 16.15 -41.02 -58.09
CA GLU A 521 17.49 -41.07 -57.47
C GLU A 521 18.25 -42.34 -57.89
N SER A 522 17.58 -43.50 -57.88
CA SER A 522 18.19 -44.75 -58.35
C SER A 522 18.63 -44.68 -59.83
N GLU A 523 17.83 -44.05 -60.70
CA GLU A 523 18.19 -43.83 -62.11
C GLU A 523 19.34 -42.82 -62.24
N MET A 524 19.36 -41.78 -61.40
CA MET A 524 20.45 -40.79 -61.35
C MET A 524 21.77 -41.42 -60.90
N GLU A 525 21.75 -42.32 -59.92
CA GLU A 525 22.94 -43.03 -59.44
C GLU A 525 23.50 -43.97 -60.51
N ARG A 526 22.63 -44.73 -61.19
CA ARG A 526 23.02 -45.55 -62.35
C ARG A 526 23.69 -44.71 -63.43
N ALA A 527 23.11 -43.56 -63.78
CA ALA A 527 23.71 -42.65 -64.76
C ALA A 527 25.06 -42.08 -64.28
N ARG A 528 25.19 -41.67 -63.01
CA ARG A 528 26.46 -41.19 -62.43
C ARG A 528 27.54 -42.27 -62.46
N TYR A 529 27.18 -43.50 -62.13
CA TYR A 529 28.08 -44.64 -62.16
C TYR A 529 28.58 -44.92 -63.58
N GLN A 530 27.70 -44.91 -64.58
CA GLN A 530 28.08 -45.04 -65.99
C GLN A 530 29.01 -43.92 -66.45
N ILE A 531 28.70 -42.66 -66.13
CA ILE A 531 29.60 -41.51 -66.40
C ILE A 531 30.98 -41.72 -65.76
N LYS A 532 31.02 -42.20 -64.51
CA LYS A 532 32.28 -42.45 -63.78
C LYS A 532 33.08 -43.59 -64.42
N GLN A 533 32.42 -44.67 -64.81
CA GLN A 533 33.06 -45.79 -65.50
C GLN A 533 33.64 -45.36 -66.84
N GLU A 534 32.91 -44.57 -67.64
CA GLU A 534 33.47 -44.10 -68.91
C GLU A 534 34.61 -43.11 -68.76
N ARG A 535 34.56 -42.24 -67.74
CA ARG A 535 35.72 -41.42 -67.38
C ARG A 535 36.95 -42.27 -67.03
N LYS A 536 36.77 -43.35 -66.27
CA LYS A 536 37.87 -44.26 -65.92
C LYS A 536 38.41 -44.98 -67.16
N ARG A 537 37.55 -45.51 -68.01
CA ARG A 537 37.92 -46.16 -69.28
C ARG A 537 38.72 -45.22 -70.19
N ARG A 538 38.24 -44.01 -70.42
CA ARG A 538 38.96 -43.00 -71.22
C ARG A 538 40.29 -42.59 -70.58
N LYS A 539 40.36 -42.43 -69.25
CA LYS A 539 41.64 -42.16 -68.55
C LYS A 539 42.64 -43.31 -68.69
N ALA A 540 42.18 -44.56 -68.55
CA ALA A 540 43.02 -45.74 -68.75
C ALA A 540 43.49 -45.85 -70.20
N ALA A 541 42.63 -45.58 -71.18
CA ALA A 541 42.98 -45.55 -72.59
C ALA A 541 44.01 -44.45 -72.92
N ARG A 542 43.85 -43.25 -72.33
CA ARG A 542 44.85 -42.16 -72.44
C ARG A 542 46.19 -42.58 -71.83
N LYS A 543 46.20 -43.12 -70.60
CA LYS A 543 47.42 -43.64 -69.96
C LYS A 543 48.09 -44.75 -70.78
N LYS A 544 47.31 -45.68 -71.37
CA LYS A 544 47.84 -46.73 -72.24
C LYS A 544 48.43 -46.16 -73.53
N LYS A 545 47.81 -45.13 -74.13
CA LYS A 545 48.37 -44.39 -75.27
C LYS A 545 49.65 -43.64 -74.89
N GLU A 546 49.71 -43.00 -73.73
CA GLU A 546 50.92 -42.34 -73.21
C GLU A 546 52.05 -43.34 -72.92
N LEU A 547 51.75 -44.47 -72.27
CA LEU A 547 52.71 -45.56 -72.03
C LEU A 547 53.24 -46.16 -73.34
N ARG A 548 52.40 -46.25 -74.39
CA ARG A 548 52.84 -46.65 -75.74
C ARG A 548 53.68 -45.59 -76.46
N ARG A 549 53.57 -44.31 -76.09
CA ARG A 549 54.41 -43.22 -76.62
C ARG A 549 55.78 -43.14 -75.94
N LYS A 550 55.90 -43.55 -74.67
CA LYS A 550 57.17 -43.54 -73.91
C LYS A 550 58.32 -44.36 -74.54
N PRO A 551 58.14 -45.59 -75.07
CA PRO A 551 59.23 -46.31 -75.74
C PRO A 551 59.55 -45.77 -77.15
N LYS A 552 58.65 -45.00 -77.79
CA LYS A 552 58.95 -44.32 -79.07
C LYS A 552 59.74 -43.02 -78.90
N GLN A 553 59.68 -42.37 -77.74
CA GLN A 553 60.56 -41.24 -77.41
C GLN A 553 61.93 -41.67 -76.85
N GLN A 554 62.06 -42.89 -76.30
CA GLN A 554 63.36 -43.44 -75.87
C GLN A 554 64.24 -44.00 -77.00
N LYS A 555 63.72 -44.14 -78.22
CA LYS A 555 64.53 -44.54 -79.40
C LYS A 555 65.10 -43.35 -80.21
N ASN A 556 64.67 -42.11 -79.93
CA ASN A 556 65.13 -40.87 -80.57
C ASN A 556 65.51 -39.79 -79.53
N GLN A 557 66.28 -40.15 -78.51
CA GLN A 557 67.00 -39.17 -77.69
C GLN A 557 68.50 -39.49 -77.73
N PRO A 558 69.37 -38.51 -78.06
CA PRO A 558 70.80 -38.66 -77.89
C PRO A 558 71.11 -38.89 -76.42
N SER A 559 72.01 -39.84 -76.16
CA SER A 559 72.60 -40.07 -74.85
C SER A 559 73.30 -38.80 -74.37
N GLY A 560 72.72 -38.11 -73.41
CA GLY A 560 73.40 -37.03 -72.70
C GLY A 560 72.48 -35.98 -72.13
N GLN A 561 71.66 -36.32 -71.12
CA GLN A 561 71.16 -35.37 -70.10
C GLN A 561 70.24 -35.98 -69.01
N ASP A 562 70.28 -37.28 -68.72
CA ASP A 562 69.30 -37.92 -67.81
C ASP A 562 69.78 -38.15 -66.36
N THR A 563 70.97 -37.67 -65.99
CA THR A 563 71.44 -37.68 -64.59
C THR A 563 70.98 -36.44 -63.80
N SER A 564 70.91 -35.26 -64.43
CA SER A 564 70.59 -33.99 -63.76
C SER A 564 69.13 -33.86 -63.27
N LYS A 565 68.16 -34.44 -63.99
CA LYS A 565 66.73 -34.35 -63.61
C LYS A 565 66.36 -35.35 -62.51
N ARG A 566 66.97 -36.54 -62.51
CA ARG A 566 66.76 -37.54 -61.46
C ARG A 566 67.23 -37.03 -60.09
N ASP A 567 68.37 -36.33 -60.05
CA ASP A 567 68.88 -35.74 -58.80
C ASP A 567 68.02 -34.57 -58.29
N ARG A 568 67.48 -33.72 -59.18
CA ARG A 568 66.53 -32.66 -58.79
C ARG A 568 65.19 -33.20 -58.28
N GLU A 569 64.71 -34.32 -58.82
CA GLU A 569 63.47 -34.94 -58.37
C GLU A 569 63.64 -35.71 -57.05
N LEU A 570 64.81 -36.35 -56.85
CA LEU A 570 65.19 -36.97 -55.58
C LEU A 570 65.39 -35.91 -54.48
N ALA A 571 66.00 -34.77 -54.80
CA ALA A 571 66.15 -33.63 -53.88
C ALA A 571 64.79 -33.02 -53.48
N ARG A 572 63.85 -32.87 -54.43
CA ARG A 572 62.49 -32.40 -54.13
C ARG A 572 61.70 -33.38 -53.26
N LYS A 573 61.79 -34.70 -53.53
CA LYS A 573 61.14 -35.71 -52.68
C LYS A 573 61.73 -35.76 -51.27
N ARG A 574 63.07 -35.65 -51.13
CA ARG A 574 63.73 -35.54 -49.82
C ARG A 574 63.33 -34.27 -49.06
N ALA A 575 63.20 -33.12 -49.74
CA ALA A 575 62.71 -31.88 -49.14
C ALA A 575 61.23 -31.96 -48.72
N GLN A 576 60.39 -32.66 -49.48
CA GLN A 576 58.97 -32.83 -49.16
C GLN A 576 58.75 -33.79 -47.98
N LEU A 577 59.57 -34.85 -47.90
CA LEU A 577 59.63 -35.75 -46.74
C LEU A 577 60.13 -35.04 -45.47
N ARG A 578 61.18 -34.21 -45.57
CA ARG A 578 61.64 -33.36 -44.45
C ARG A 578 60.53 -32.43 -43.95
N ARG A 579 59.80 -31.75 -44.84
CA ARG A 579 58.65 -30.90 -44.47
C ARG A 579 57.49 -31.67 -43.85
N GLN A 580 57.27 -32.94 -44.22
CA GLN A 580 56.25 -33.78 -43.59
C GLN A 580 56.69 -34.30 -42.22
N GLN A 581 58.00 -34.57 -42.03
CA GLN A 581 58.57 -34.96 -40.74
C GLN A 581 58.64 -33.77 -39.76
N GLU A 582 59.01 -32.56 -40.21
CA GLU A 582 58.92 -31.31 -39.42
C GLU A 582 57.48 -31.01 -38.99
N LYS A 583 56.50 -31.16 -39.89
CA LYS A 583 55.08 -31.00 -39.55
C LYS A 583 54.54 -32.06 -38.59
N ARG A 584 55.21 -33.21 -38.46
CA ARG A 584 54.89 -34.24 -37.45
C ARG A 584 55.58 -33.94 -36.12
N ARG A 585 56.83 -33.48 -36.12
CA ARG A 585 57.56 -33.04 -34.92
C ARG A 585 57.01 -31.77 -34.25
N ASN A 586 56.34 -30.89 -34.98
CA ASN A 586 55.66 -29.70 -34.41
C ASN A 586 54.19 -29.99 -34.00
N LYS A 587 53.75 -31.24 -34.06
CA LYS A 587 52.40 -31.68 -33.70
C LYS A 587 52.37 -32.72 -32.57
N GLU A 588 53.54 -33.19 -32.15
CA GLU A 588 53.83 -33.68 -30.80
C GLU A 588 54.40 -32.49 -30.01
#